data_AF-A0A1F8EZX6-F1
#
_entry.id   AF-A0A1F8EZX6-F1
#
_cell.length_a   1.000
_cell.length_b   1.000
_cell.length_c   1.000
_cell.angle_alpha   90.00
_cell.angle_beta   90.00
_cell.angle_gamma   90.00
#
_symmetry.space_group_name_H-M   'P 1'
#
loop_
_entity.id
_entity.type
_entity.pdbx_description
1 polymer ?
#
loop_
_entity_poly.entity_id
_entity_poly.type
_entity_poly.pdbx_seq_one_letter_code
_entity_poly.pdbx_strand_id
1 'polypeptide(L)'
;MKFQLPQFIETEIKIVGPFTLRQFLWVAAGAVFLFLDFSALSGFIAIVIAIPIIAIFGALAFVKVDDLPLISYLANMLSFIFGPKKYFYKNDQQPTTYLPTGQAGDRQQIQLKK
;
A
#
# COMPACT_ATOMS: atom_id res chain seq x y z
N MET A 1 17.21 8.52 -27.26
CA MET A 1 15.82 8.01 -27.22
C MET A 1 15.37 8.02 -25.77
N LYS A 2 14.23 8.63 -25.43
CA LYS A 2 13.67 8.58 -24.06
C LYS A 2 12.65 7.45 -24.04
N PHE A 3 12.84 6.45 -23.17
CA PHE A 3 11.85 5.40 -22.95
C PHE A 3 10.63 6.00 -22.26
N GLN A 4 9.46 5.87 -22.87
CA GLN A 4 8.19 6.14 -22.20
C GLN A 4 7.87 4.92 -21.34
N LEU A 5 7.70 5.14 -20.04
CA LEU A 5 7.22 4.08 -19.15
C LEU A 5 5.79 3.69 -19.58
N PRO A 6 5.50 2.40 -19.74
CA PRO A 6 4.15 1.94 -20.02
C PRO A 6 3.22 2.39 -18.88
N GLN A 7 2.29 3.28 -19.19
CA GLN A 7 1.31 3.83 -18.24
C GLN A 7 0.28 2.81 -17.73
N PHE A 8 0.33 1.56 -18.22
CA PHE A 8 -0.65 0.51 -17.90
C PHE A 8 -0.15 -0.52 -16.89
N ILE A 9 0.99 -0.30 -16.23
CA ILE A 9 1.47 -1.25 -15.21
C ILE A 9 0.63 -1.21 -13.92
N GLU A 10 -0.02 -0.08 -13.63
CA GLU A 10 -0.73 0.15 -12.36
C GLU A 10 -2.21 -0.24 -12.43
N THR A 11 -2.76 -0.37 -13.64
CA THR A 11 -4.16 -0.75 -13.81
C THR A 11 -4.31 -2.27 -13.76
N GLU A 12 -5.11 -2.77 -12.82
CA GLU A 12 -5.47 -4.18 -12.76
C GLU A 12 -6.13 -4.66 -14.06
N ILE A 13 -5.77 -5.87 -14.49
CA ILE A 13 -6.38 -6.48 -15.67
C ILE A 13 -7.87 -6.75 -15.43
N LYS A 14 -8.69 -6.37 -16.41
CA LYS A 14 -10.13 -6.68 -16.44
C LYS A 14 -10.30 -8.05 -17.07
N ILE A 15 -10.73 -9.03 -16.27
CA ILE A 15 -10.84 -10.43 -16.70
C ILE A 15 -12.29 -10.77 -17.08
N VAL A 16 -13.26 -10.21 -16.36
CA VAL A 16 -14.68 -10.52 -16.53
C VAL A 16 -15.40 -9.26 -17.00
N GLY A 17 -15.44 -9.05 -18.31
CA GLY A 17 -16.03 -7.86 -18.92
C GLY A 17 -15.39 -6.56 -18.39
N PRO A 18 -16.16 -5.64 -17.78
CA PRO A 18 -15.61 -4.40 -17.23
C PRO A 18 -14.91 -4.57 -15.87
N PHE A 19 -14.98 -5.76 -15.24
CA PHE A 19 -14.52 -5.99 -13.88
C PHE A 19 -13.13 -6.65 -13.81
N THR A 20 -12.34 -6.23 -12.83
CA THR A 20 -11.12 -6.95 -12.42
C THR A 20 -11.52 -8.22 -11.65
N LEU A 21 -10.60 -9.18 -11.55
CA LEU A 21 -10.87 -10.42 -10.80
C LEU A 21 -11.31 -10.15 -9.36
N ARG A 22 -10.69 -9.18 -8.69
CA ARG A 22 -11.00 -8.81 -7.31
C ARG A 22 -12.39 -8.23 -7.18
N GLN A 23 -12.77 -7.34 -8.11
CA GLN A 23 -14.10 -6.74 -8.15
C GLN A 23 -15.18 -7.80 -8.37
N PHE A 24 -14.93 -8.71 -9.32
CA PHE A 24 -15.84 -9.81 -9.60
C PHE A 24 -16.05 -10.70 -8.37
N LEU A 25 -14.98 -11.05 -7.64
CA LEU A 25 -15.09 -11.85 -6.43
C LEU A 25 -15.91 -11.17 -5.33
N TRP A 26 -15.75 -9.86 -5.13
CA TRP A 26 -16.57 -9.11 -4.16
C TRP A 26 -18.03 -9.04 -4.55
N VAL A 27 -18.34 -8.82 -5.83
CA VAL A 27 -19.72 -8.83 -6.34
C VAL A 27 -20.33 -10.22 -6.21
N ALA A 28 -19.59 -11.28 -6.56
CA ALA A 28 -20.04 -12.66 -6.41
C ALA A 28 -20.31 -13.01 -4.95
N ALA A 29 -19.42 -12.61 -4.03
CA ALA A 29 -19.63 -12.79 -2.60
C ALA A 29 -20.88 -12.04 -2.13
N GLY A 30 -21.07 -10.78 -2.51
CA GLY A 30 -22.27 -10.01 -2.19
C GLY A 30 -23.56 -10.67 -2.70
N ALA A 31 -23.55 -11.20 -3.92
CA ALA A 31 -24.67 -11.93 -4.49
C ALA A 31 -25.00 -13.21 -3.70
N VAL A 32 -23.97 -13.94 -3.25
CA VAL A 32 -24.15 -15.10 -2.36
C VAL A 32 -24.77 -14.67 -1.04
N PHE A 33 -24.27 -13.63 -0.38
CA PHE A 33 -24.85 -13.15 0.88
C PHE A 33 -26.30 -12.69 0.73
N LEU A 34 -26.64 -12.00 -0.36
CA LEU A 34 -28.02 -11.61 -0.65
C LEU A 34 -28.91 -12.82 -0.91
N PHE A 35 -28.42 -13.83 -1.63
CA PHE A 35 -29.17 -15.07 -1.83
C PHE A 35 -29.46 -15.76 -0.49
N LEU A 36 -28.47 -15.83 0.41
CA LEU A 36 -28.68 -16.38 1.76
C LEU A 36 -29.69 -15.55 2.57
N ASP A 37 -29.60 -14.22 2.51
CA ASP A 37 -30.51 -13.30 3.19
C ASP A 37 -31.97 -13.50 2.75
N PHE A 38 -32.24 -13.47 1.44
CA PHE A 38 -33.57 -13.72 0.89
C PHE A 38 -34.05 -15.17 1.03
N SER A 39 -33.14 -16.12 1.23
CA SER A 39 -33.51 -17.52 1.51
C SER A 39 -33.83 -17.76 2.99
N ALA A 40 -33.22 -17.02 3.91
CA ALA A 40 -33.39 -17.20 5.35
C ALA A 40 -34.43 -16.24 5.96
N LEU A 41 -34.53 -15.03 5.43
CA LEU A 41 -35.44 -13.99 5.89
C LEU A 41 -36.46 -13.65 4.79
N SER A 42 -37.64 -13.20 5.20
CA SER A 42 -38.71 -12.81 4.27
C SER A 42 -39.33 -11.47 4.65
N GLY A 43 -39.92 -10.81 3.65
CA GLY A 43 -40.62 -9.53 3.82
C GLY A 43 -39.68 -8.34 4.05
N PHE A 44 -40.17 -7.36 4.81
CA PHE A 44 -39.49 -6.07 5.01
C PHE A 44 -38.10 -6.20 5.64
N ILE A 45 -37.91 -7.17 6.55
CA ILE A 45 -36.65 -7.36 7.27
C ILE A 45 -35.51 -7.77 6.33
N ALA A 46 -35.78 -8.66 5.36
CA ALA A 46 -34.79 -9.03 4.34
C ALA A 46 -34.33 -7.81 3.54
N ILE A 47 -35.26 -6.93 3.14
CA ILE A 47 -34.90 -5.71 2.40
C ILE A 47 -34.00 -4.78 3.24
N VAL A 48 -34.32 -4.62 4.52
CA VAL A 48 -33.53 -3.78 5.44
C VAL A 48 -32.11 -4.31 5.62
N ILE A 49 -31.92 -5.64 5.62
CA ILE A 49 -30.59 -6.28 5.73
C ILE A 49 -29.86 -6.31 4.39
N ALA A 50 -30.57 -6.46 3.27
CA ALA A 50 -30.00 -6.43 1.94
C ALA A 50 -29.30 -5.10 1.63
N ILE A 51 -29.84 -3.96 2.10
CA ILE A 51 -29.26 -2.62 1.88
C ILE A 51 -27.80 -2.51 2.37
N PRO A 52 -27.48 -2.78 3.65
CA PRO A 52 -26.10 -2.72 4.11
C PRO A 52 -25.22 -3.77 3.45
N ILE A 53 -25.74 -4.95 3.10
CA ILE A 53 -24.96 -5.95 2.34
C ILE A 53 -24.54 -5.38 0.99
N ILE A 54 -25.47 -4.85 0.20
CA ILE A 54 -25.18 -4.22 -1.09
C ILE A 54 -24.19 -3.07 -0.92
N ALA A 55 -24.38 -2.22 0.08
CA ALA A 55 -23.51 -1.08 0.34
C ALA A 55 -22.07 -1.52 0.65
N ILE A 56 -21.88 -2.52 1.52
CA ILE A 56 -20.56 -3.02 1.92
C ILE A 56 -19.86 -3.70 0.76
N PHE A 57 -20.51 -4.67 0.11
CA PHE A 57 -19.88 -5.42 -0.99
C PHE A 57 -19.67 -4.56 -2.23
N GLY A 58 -20.60 -3.63 -2.52
CA GLY A 58 -20.45 -2.63 -3.57
C GLY A 58 -19.30 -1.67 -3.29
N ALA A 59 -19.16 -1.18 -2.06
CA ALA A 59 -18.04 -0.33 -1.67
C ALA A 59 -16.70 -1.08 -1.80
N LEU A 60 -16.61 -2.32 -1.31
CA LEU A 60 -15.40 -3.13 -1.42
C LEU A 60 -14.99 -3.43 -2.88
N ALA A 61 -15.96 -3.52 -3.79
CA ALA A 61 -15.70 -3.74 -5.21
C ALA A 61 -15.29 -2.46 -5.96
N PHE A 62 -15.94 -1.33 -5.70
CA PHE A 62 -15.83 -0.15 -6.58
C PHE A 62 -15.14 1.07 -5.96
N VAL A 63 -15.12 1.19 -4.64
CA VAL A 63 -14.54 2.37 -3.99
C VAL A 63 -13.02 2.26 -3.99
N LYS A 64 -12.39 3.38 -4.35
CA LYS A 64 -10.96 3.60 -4.25
C LYS A 64 -10.70 4.83 -3.41
N VAL A 65 -9.62 4.80 -2.63
CA VAL A 65 -9.14 5.92 -1.81
C VAL A 65 -7.71 6.18 -2.23
N ASP A 66 -7.44 7.38 -2.75
CA ASP A 66 -6.10 7.77 -3.25
C ASP A 66 -5.48 6.72 -4.20
N ASP A 67 -6.25 6.35 -5.24
CA ASP A 67 -5.93 5.31 -6.23
C ASP A 67 -5.76 3.88 -5.71
N LEU A 68 -5.87 3.67 -4.39
CA LEU A 68 -5.80 2.36 -3.76
C LEU A 68 -7.20 1.74 -3.63
N PRO A 69 -7.40 0.46 -3.99
CA PRO A 69 -8.67 -0.21 -3.77
C PRO A 69 -9.00 -0.28 -2.28
N LEU A 70 -10.29 -0.09 -1.93
CA LEU A 70 -10.74 0.03 -0.54
C LEU A 70 -10.27 -1.13 0.34
N ILE A 71 -10.24 -2.36 -0.18
CA ILE A 71 -9.75 -3.53 0.57
C ILE A 71 -8.29 -3.38 1.02
N SER A 72 -7.42 -2.86 0.15
CA SER A 72 -6.01 -2.62 0.47
C SER A 72 -5.87 -1.45 1.41
N TYR A 73 -6.67 -0.40 1.23
CA TYR A 73 -6.71 0.74 2.15
C TYR A 73 -7.09 0.29 3.57
N LEU A 74 -8.16 -0.50 3.71
CA LEU A 74 -8.60 -1.05 5.00
C LEU A 74 -7.55 -1.97 5.61
N ALA A 75 -6.90 -2.83 4.81
CA ALA A 75 -5.82 -3.70 5.29
C ALA A 75 -4.63 -2.88 5.84
N ASN A 76 -4.24 -1.80 5.15
CA ASN A 76 -3.20 -0.88 5.61
C ASN A 76 -3.63 -0.12 6.87
N MET A 77 -4.87 0.36 6.91
CA MET A 77 -5.44 1.05 8.08
C MET A 77 -5.45 0.15 9.31
N LEU A 78 -5.94 -1.08 9.18
CA LEU A 78 -5.94 -2.07 10.26
C LEU A 78 -4.50 -2.41 10.68
N SER A 79 -3.60 -2.59 9.72
CA SER A 79 -2.18 -2.84 9.99
C SER A 79 -1.52 -1.66 10.72
N PHE A 80 -1.93 -0.42 10.46
CA PHE A 80 -1.44 0.76 11.15
C PHE A 80 -1.96 0.90 12.59
N ILE A 81 -3.23 0.54 12.81
CA ILE A 81 -3.89 0.60 14.12
C ILE A 81 -3.34 -0.49 15.05
N PHE A 82 -3.28 -1.73 14.55
CA PHE A 82 -2.88 -2.90 15.34
C PHE A 82 -1.38 -3.23 15.24
N GLY A 83 -0.66 -2.63 14.30
CA GLY A 83 0.75 -2.90 14.08
C GLY A 83 1.68 -2.26 15.13
N PRO A 84 2.83 -2.89 15.42
CA PRO A 84 3.80 -2.34 16.35
C PRO A 84 4.43 -1.07 15.77
N LYS A 85 4.36 0.04 16.53
CA LYS A 85 5.01 1.30 16.15
C LYS A 85 6.51 1.21 16.49
N LYS A 86 7.32 0.83 15.50
CA LYS A 86 8.78 0.81 15.64
C LYS A 86 9.34 2.19 15.32
N TYR A 87 9.85 2.87 16.35
CA TYR A 87 10.61 4.10 16.21
C TYR A 87 12.09 3.75 16.32
N PHE A 88 12.83 3.83 15.21
CA PHE A 88 14.28 3.73 15.24
C PHE A 88 14.87 5.13 15.13
N TYR A 89 15.50 5.60 16.20
CA TYR A 89 16.32 6.81 16.17
C TYR A 89 17.75 6.40 15.82
N LYS A 90 18.25 6.82 14.65
CA LYS A 90 19.63 6.61 14.23
C LYS A 90 20.40 7.92 14.44
N ASN A 91 21.20 7.96 15.51
CA ASN A 91 22.20 9.00 15.68
C ASN A 91 23.39 8.62 14.77
N ASP A 92 23.40 9.15 13.54
CA ASP A 92 24.56 9.05 12.66
C ASP A 92 25.66 10.01 13.15
N GLN A 93 26.10 9.84 14.40
CA GLN A 93 27.38 10.38 14.84
C GLN A 93 28.43 9.48 14.21
N GLN A 94 28.79 9.75 12.96
CA GLN A 94 30.00 9.17 12.40
C GLN A 94 31.14 9.48 13.38
N PRO A 95 31.92 8.50 13.85
CA PRO A 95 33.09 8.82 14.63
C PRO A 95 33.98 9.62 13.69
N THR A 96 34.08 10.93 13.94
CA THR A 96 35.07 11.81 13.31
C THR A 96 36.39 11.13 13.58
N THR A 97 36.89 10.39 12.60
CA THR A 97 38.21 9.80 12.65
C THR A 97 39.13 11.00 12.58
N TYR A 98 39.56 11.48 13.76
CA TYR A 98 40.57 12.51 13.86
C TYR A 98 41.81 11.96 13.17
N LEU A 99 42.06 12.36 11.92
CA LEU A 99 43.36 12.23 11.32
C LEU A 99 44.33 12.95 12.26
N PRO A 100 45.36 12.28 12.81
CA PRO A 100 46.29 12.95 13.70
C PRO A 100 46.93 14.11 12.92
N THR A 101 46.70 15.33 13.38
CA THR A 101 47.41 16.53 12.97
C THR A 101 48.89 16.35 13.31
N GLY A 102 49.65 15.68 12.45
CA GLY A 102 51.02 15.29 12.76
C GLY A 102 51.84 14.77 11.59
N GLN A 103 51.46 15.05 10.34
CA GLN A 103 52.19 14.62 9.14
C GLN A 103 52.25 15.73 8.07
N ALA A 104 52.26 17.00 8.48
CA ALA A 104 52.41 18.15 7.58
C ALA A 104 53.84 18.74 7.55
N GLY A 105 54.79 18.21 8.34
CA GLY A 105 56.13 18.76 8.49
C GLY A 105 57.22 18.14 7.58
N ASP A 106 57.09 16.88 7.18
CA ASP A 106 58.23 16.15 6.60
C ASP A 106 58.37 16.25 5.07
N ARG A 107 57.38 16.82 4.38
CA ARG A 107 57.42 16.91 2.90
C ARG A 107 58.19 18.11 2.36
N GLN A 108 58.51 19.12 3.18
CA GLN A 108 59.24 20.30 2.72
C GLN A 108 60.76 20.16 2.77
N GLN A 109 61.30 19.21 3.53
CA GLN A 109 62.76 19.05 3.65
C GLN A 109 63.40 18.25 2.50
N ILE A 110 62.59 17.55 1.69
CA ILE A 110 63.09 16.72 0.57
C ILE A 110 63.25 17.55 -0.72
N GLN A 111 62.62 18.74 -0.82
CA GLN A 111 62.71 19.58 -2.04
C GLN A 111 63.77 20.68 -2.00
N LEU A 112 64.39 20.96 -0.85
CA LEU A 112 65.39 22.04 -0.70
C LEU A 112 66.86 21.59 -0.86
N LYS A 113 67.09 20.35 -1.31
CA LYS A 113 68.44 19.83 -1.61
C LYS A 113 68.57 19.47 -3.09
N LYS A 114 68.64 20.48 -3.95
CA LYS A 114 69.23 20.42 -5.30
C LYS A 114 69.87 21.74 -5.64
#